data_AF-A0A2D0ICF7-F1
#
_entry.id   AF-A0A2D0ICF7-F1
#
_cell.length_a   1.000
_cell.length_b   1.000
_cell.length_c   1.000
_cell.angle_alpha   90.00
_cell.angle_beta   90.00
_cell.angle_gamma   90.00
#
_symmetry.space_group_name_H-M   'P 1'
#
loop_
_entity.id
_entity.type
_entity.pdbx_description
1 polymer ?
#
loop_
_entity_poly.entity_id
_entity_poly.type
_entity_poly.pdbx_seq_one_letter_code
_entity_poly.pdbx_strand_id
1 'polypeptide(L)'
;MPSAWKQAGVSLIIVLVMLVIIGITSAAAIRNATSSEKLTNNIRIQNLAQQYAEAALRFCEAELAKADASRVATLAEVNIVQTAYGANPAWNQAATWTGGGGASASKTVLPESQVKSTDSSFKPSVMPECVAEKQVMADANMAYVITARGFSPDYKADVATGATASGSVVWLQSTVILN
;
A
#
# COMPACT_ATOMS: atom_id res chain seq x y z
N MET A 1 3.69 -11.49 77.26
CA MET A 1 2.85 -11.73 76.07
C MET A 1 2.99 -10.51 75.16
N PRO A 2 3.65 -10.61 74.00
CA PRO A 2 4.05 -9.43 73.22
C PRO A 2 2.88 -8.85 72.43
N SER A 3 2.89 -7.52 72.26
CA SER A 3 1.86 -6.67 71.68
C SER A 3 1.68 -6.88 70.16
N ALA A 4 0.57 -7.51 69.75
CA ALA A 4 0.21 -7.76 68.34
C ALA A 4 -0.39 -6.54 67.59
N TRP A 5 -0.55 -5.39 68.25
CA TRP A 5 -1.42 -4.32 67.75
C TRP A 5 -0.67 -3.22 66.95
N LYS A 6 0.67 -3.25 66.93
CA LYS A 6 1.50 -2.33 66.11
C LYS A 6 1.91 -2.90 64.74
N GLN A 7 1.68 -4.18 64.46
CA GLN A 7 2.11 -4.83 63.21
C GLN A 7 1.09 -4.72 62.06
N ALA A 8 -0.18 -4.44 62.34
CA ALA A 8 -1.24 -4.38 61.32
C ALA A 8 -1.13 -3.16 60.37
N GLY A 9 -0.64 -2.00 60.84
CA GLY A 9 -0.52 -0.81 60.00
C GLY A 9 0.60 -0.89 58.96
N VAL A 10 1.72 -1.54 59.30
CA VAL A 10 2.85 -1.73 58.38
C VAL A 10 2.52 -2.74 57.28
N SER A 11 1.75 -3.79 57.60
CA SER A 11 1.30 -4.78 56.60
C SER A 11 0.42 -4.16 55.52
N LEU A 12 -0.49 -3.25 55.88
CA LEU A 12 -1.35 -2.56 54.92
C LEU A 12 -0.56 -1.69 53.93
N ILE A 13 0.45 -0.97 54.43
CA ILE A 13 1.33 -0.14 53.59
C ILE A 13 2.10 -1.01 52.59
N ILE A 14 2.63 -2.15 53.04
CA ILE A 14 3.37 -3.08 52.17
C ILE A 14 2.44 -3.64 51.08
N VAL A 15 1.22 -4.03 51.43
CA VAL A 15 0.23 -4.54 50.46
C VAL A 15 -0.13 -3.45 49.43
N LEU A 16 -0.36 -2.21 49.86
CA LEU A 16 -0.65 -1.09 48.95
C LEU A 16 0.51 -0.83 47.99
N VAL A 17 1.76 -0.82 48.49
CA VAL A 17 2.94 -0.63 47.65
C VAL A 17 3.08 -1.78 46.65
N MET A 18 2.89 -3.03 47.08
CA MET A 18 2.93 -4.20 46.19
C MET A 18 1.84 -4.14 45.11
N LEU A 19 0.62 -3.74 45.47
CA LEU A 19 -0.48 -3.55 44.51
C LEU A 19 -0.18 -2.46 43.49
N VAL A 20 0.43 -1.35 43.92
CA VAL A 20 0.83 -0.26 43.01
C VAL A 20 1.91 -0.75 42.04
N ILE A 21 2.93 -1.47 42.52
CA ILE A 21 3.99 -2.02 41.67
C ILE A 21 3.42 -3.00 40.64
N ILE A 22 2.54 -3.91 41.06
CA ILE A 22 1.89 -4.88 40.16
C ILE A 22 0.98 -4.16 39.15
N GLY A 23 0.24 -3.14 39.59
CA GLY A 23 -0.62 -2.35 38.72
C GLY A 23 0.15 -1.61 37.62
N ILE A 24 1.26 -0.96 37.97
CA ILE A 24 2.10 -0.24 37.01
C ILE A 24 2.76 -1.21 36.02
N THR A 25 3.28 -2.35 36.49
CA THR A 25 3.90 -3.35 35.60
C THR A 25 2.89 -4.00 34.65
N SER A 26 1.69 -4.32 35.14
CA SER A 26 0.59 -4.85 34.32
C SER A 26 0.13 -3.84 33.26
N ALA A 27 -0.04 -2.58 33.65
CA ALA A 27 -0.41 -1.51 32.71
C ALA A 27 0.66 -1.29 31.63
N ALA A 28 1.95 -1.32 32.01
CA ALA A 28 3.05 -1.22 31.06
C ALA A 28 3.08 -2.41 30.08
N ALA A 29 2.86 -3.63 30.57
CA ALA A 29 2.79 -4.83 29.73
C ALA A 29 1.64 -4.77 28.70
N ILE A 30 0.44 -4.36 29.13
CA ILE A 30 -0.73 -4.20 28.24
C ILE A 30 -0.47 -3.13 27.17
N ARG A 31 0.10 -1.99 27.56
CA ARG A 31 0.43 -0.90 26.63
C ARG A 31 1.46 -1.36 25.59
N ASN A 32 2.47 -2.11 26.01
CA ASN A 32 3.48 -2.65 25.12
C ASN A 32 2.88 -3.68 24.16
N ALA A 33 2.05 -4.61 24.65
CA ALA A 33 1.33 -5.57 23.81
C ALA A 33 0.47 -4.88 22.75
N THR A 34 -0.34 -3.89 23.16
CA THR A 34 -1.18 -3.10 22.24
C THR A 34 -0.35 -2.36 21.19
N SER A 35 0.81 -1.83 21.59
CA SER A 35 1.72 -1.12 20.67
C SER A 35 2.33 -2.09 19.66
N SER A 36 2.77 -3.27 20.09
CA SER A 36 3.30 -4.32 19.22
C SER A 36 2.24 -4.85 18.25
N GLU A 37 1.01 -5.09 18.71
CA GLU A 37 -0.11 -5.51 17.86
C GLU A 37 -0.39 -4.51 16.73
N LYS A 38 -0.40 -3.20 17.05
CA LYS A 38 -0.58 -2.15 16.06
C LYS A 38 0.55 -2.13 15.03
N LEU A 39 1.80 -2.26 15.47
CA LEU A 39 2.95 -2.33 14.57
C LEU A 39 2.87 -3.56 13.65
N THR A 40 2.60 -4.74 14.20
CA THR A 40 2.42 -5.98 13.42
C THR A 40 1.27 -5.85 12.42
N ASN A 41 0.15 -5.27 12.82
CA ASN A 41 -0.97 -5.04 11.91
C ASN A 41 -0.61 -4.08 10.77
N ASN A 42 0.08 -2.97 11.07
CA ASN A 42 0.52 -2.01 10.05
C ASN A 42 1.49 -2.66 9.06
N ILE A 43 2.45 -3.46 9.54
CA ILE A 43 3.36 -4.23 8.69
C ILE A 43 2.58 -5.21 7.80
N ARG A 44 1.60 -5.91 8.36
CA ARG A 44 0.76 -6.85 7.58
C ARG A 44 0.01 -6.13 6.46
N ILE A 45 -0.60 -4.99 6.77
CA ILE A 45 -1.36 -4.19 5.80
C ILE A 45 -0.45 -3.63 4.70
N GLN A 46 0.74 -3.15 5.06
CA GLN A 46 1.74 -2.67 4.09
C GLN A 46 2.24 -3.79 3.17
N ASN A 47 2.55 -4.97 3.71
CA ASN A 47 2.97 -6.12 2.90
C ASN A 47 1.89 -6.52 1.89
N LEU A 48 0.63 -6.50 2.30
CA LEU A 48 -0.49 -6.83 1.42
C LEU A 48 -0.64 -5.78 0.29
N ALA A 49 -0.55 -4.49 0.61
CA ALA A 49 -0.53 -3.44 -0.39
C ALA A 49 0.67 -3.58 -1.36
N GLN A 50 1.84 -3.99 -0.86
CA GLN A 50 3.01 -4.26 -1.69
C GLN A 50 2.82 -5.46 -2.63
N GLN A 51 2.26 -6.56 -2.15
CA GLN A 51 1.94 -7.72 -2.99
C GLN A 51 0.96 -7.35 -4.12
N TYR A 52 -0.01 -6.50 -3.82
CA TYR A 52 -0.94 -5.97 -4.81
C TYR A 52 -0.29 -5.04 -5.83
N ALA A 53 0.61 -4.17 -5.38
CA ALA A 53 1.39 -3.32 -6.29
C ALA A 53 2.25 -4.18 -7.23
N GLU A 54 2.89 -5.24 -6.70
CA GLU A 54 3.69 -6.15 -7.51
C GLU A 54 2.83 -6.94 -8.49
N ALA A 55 1.66 -7.44 -8.07
CA ALA A 55 0.74 -8.14 -8.97
C ALA A 55 0.29 -7.25 -10.14
N ALA A 56 -0.06 -5.99 -9.88
CA ALA A 56 -0.40 -5.02 -10.91
C ALA A 56 0.80 -4.73 -11.84
N LEU A 57 2.00 -4.57 -11.28
CA LEU A 57 3.21 -4.33 -12.04
C LEU A 57 3.51 -5.49 -13.00
N ARG A 58 3.52 -6.73 -12.49
CA ARG A 58 3.77 -7.94 -13.26
C ARG A 58 2.75 -8.14 -14.37
N PHE A 59 1.48 -7.85 -14.09
CA PHE A 59 0.43 -7.94 -15.10
C PHE A 59 0.71 -6.98 -16.26
N CYS A 60 1.03 -5.72 -15.97
CA CYS A 60 1.23 -4.72 -17.02
C CYS A 60 2.55 -4.91 -17.78
N GLU A 61 3.60 -5.39 -17.11
CA GLU A 61 4.82 -5.86 -17.78
C GLU A 61 4.52 -7.02 -18.75
N ALA A 62 3.75 -8.01 -18.30
CA ALA A 62 3.38 -9.15 -19.13
C ALA A 62 2.51 -8.74 -20.32
N GLU A 63 1.61 -7.78 -20.17
CA GLU A 63 0.84 -7.21 -21.28
C GLU A 63 1.74 -6.45 -22.26
N LEU A 64 2.64 -5.59 -21.77
CA LEU A 64 3.53 -4.82 -22.65
C LEU A 64 4.55 -5.67 -23.41
N ALA A 65 4.91 -6.85 -22.86
CA ALA A 65 5.73 -7.84 -23.54
C ALA A 65 5.01 -8.55 -24.71
N LYS A 66 3.68 -8.45 -24.81
CA LYS A 66 2.92 -8.96 -25.95
C LYS A 66 2.98 -7.98 -27.13
N ALA A 67 2.72 -8.50 -28.33
CA ALA A 67 2.42 -7.68 -29.50
C ALA A 67 1.21 -6.78 -29.22
N ASP A 68 1.22 -5.56 -29.74
CA ASP A 68 0.23 -4.53 -29.44
C ASP A 68 -1.23 -4.99 -29.65
N ALA A 69 -1.49 -5.72 -30.74
CA ALA A 69 -2.82 -6.26 -31.06
C ALA A 69 -3.36 -7.28 -30.03
N SER A 70 -2.50 -7.84 -29.18
CA SER A 70 -2.83 -8.85 -28.16
C SER A 70 -2.85 -8.29 -26.74
N ARG A 71 -2.59 -6.99 -26.57
CA ARG A 71 -2.62 -6.30 -25.27
C ARG A 71 -4.06 -6.04 -24.83
N VAL A 72 -4.25 -5.83 -23.54
CA VAL A 72 -5.47 -5.21 -23.03
C VAL A 72 -5.66 -3.81 -23.65
N ALA A 73 -6.91 -3.42 -23.92
CA ALA A 73 -7.22 -2.19 -24.65
C ALA A 73 -6.60 -0.92 -24.04
N THR A 74 -6.50 -0.85 -22.71
CA THR A 74 -5.87 0.27 -21.99
C THR A 74 -4.38 0.37 -22.31
N LEU A 75 -3.67 -0.74 -22.48
CA LEU A 75 -2.23 -0.77 -22.79
C LEU A 75 -1.92 -0.85 -24.30
N ALA A 76 -2.92 -0.57 -25.15
CA ALA A 76 -2.67 -0.38 -26.57
C ALA A 76 -1.76 0.83 -26.80
N GLU A 77 -0.92 0.75 -27.83
CA GLU A 77 0.13 1.73 -28.13
C GLU A 77 -0.40 3.16 -28.23
N VAL A 78 -1.60 3.33 -28.78
CA VAL A 78 -2.30 4.62 -28.91
C VAL A 78 -2.61 5.30 -27.58
N ASN A 79 -2.74 4.53 -26.49
CA ASN A 79 -3.08 5.02 -25.16
C ASN A 79 -1.84 5.30 -24.29
N ILE A 80 -0.66 4.86 -24.73
CA ILE A 80 0.59 5.06 -23.99
C ILE A 80 1.16 6.42 -24.37
N VAL A 81 1.10 7.35 -23.43
CA VAL A 81 1.64 8.70 -23.62
C VAL A 81 3.16 8.68 -23.65
N GLN A 82 3.74 9.58 -24.45
CA GLN A 82 5.17 9.81 -24.49
C GLN A 82 5.52 11.11 -23.76
N THR A 83 6.33 10.99 -22.71
CA THR A 83 6.87 12.08 -21.92
C THR A 83 8.26 12.45 -22.46
N ALA A 84 8.43 13.73 -22.81
CA ALA A 84 9.70 14.26 -23.29
C ALA A 84 10.79 14.25 -22.19
N TYR A 85 12.05 14.18 -22.60
CA TYR A 85 13.18 14.26 -21.68
C TYR A 85 13.13 15.56 -20.85
N GLY A 86 13.23 15.44 -19.53
CA GLY A 86 13.18 16.56 -18.59
C GLY A 86 11.77 17.11 -18.30
N ALA A 87 10.71 16.59 -18.91
CA ALA A 87 9.33 16.92 -18.56
C ALA A 87 8.88 16.18 -17.28
N ASN A 88 7.84 16.70 -16.61
CA ASN A 88 7.27 16.00 -15.46
C ASN A 88 6.62 14.68 -15.92
N PRO A 89 7.00 13.52 -15.35
CA PRO A 89 6.40 12.23 -15.68
C PRO A 89 4.88 12.24 -15.59
N ALA A 90 4.20 11.66 -16.57
CA ALA A 90 2.75 11.64 -16.59
C ALA A 90 2.19 10.79 -15.44
N TRP A 91 2.88 9.72 -15.02
CA TRP A 91 2.48 8.93 -13.85
C TRP A 91 2.40 9.75 -12.56
N ASN A 92 3.20 10.82 -12.44
CA ASN A 92 3.26 11.67 -11.25
C ASN A 92 2.14 12.73 -11.22
N GLN A 93 1.33 12.81 -12.28
CA GLN A 93 0.16 13.70 -12.32
C GLN A 93 -1.03 13.03 -11.62
N ALA A 94 -1.68 13.72 -10.68
CA ALA A 94 -2.87 13.19 -10.01
C ALA A 94 -4.00 12.82 -11.02
N ALA A 95 -4.11 13.59 -12.10
CA ALA A 95 -5.08 13.38 -13.18
C ALA A 95 -4.95 12.01 -13.88
N THR A 96 -3.75 11.42 -13.88
CA THR A 96 -3.50 10.07 -14.40
C THR A 96 -4.33 9.02 -13.68
N TRP A 97 -4.49 9.19 -12.37
CA TRP A 97 -5.14 8.21 -11.51
C TRP A 97 -6.65 8.46 -11.36
N THR A 98 -7.08 9.71 -11.52
CA THR A 98 -8.50 10.10 -11.46
C THR A 98 -9.21 10.06 -12.81
N GLY A 99 -8.49 9.89 -13.92
CA GLY A 99 -9.07 9.77 -15.27
C GLY A 99 -9.20 11.08 -16.03
N GLY A 100 -8.54 12.16 -15.59
CA GLY A 100 -8.71 13.51 -16.12
C GLY A 100 -7.53 14.05 -16.95
N GLY A 101 -6.51 13.23 -17.25
CA GLY A 101 -5.31 13.67 -17.98
C GLY A 101 -4.08 12.81 -17.73
N GLY A 102 -2.90 13.31 -18.07
CA GLY A 102 -1.63 12.58 -17.90
C GLY A 102 -1.64 11.25 -18.66
N ALA A 103 -1.27 10.15 -18.00
CA ALA A 103 -1.26 8.79 -18.53
C ALA A 103 -2.56 8.01 -18.23
N SER A 104 -3.68 8.71 -17.96
CA SER A 104 -4.94 8.04 -17.57
C SER A 104 -5.50 7.08 -18.63
N ALA A 105 -5.19 7.28 -19.92
CA ALA A 105 -5.61 6.39 -21.00
C ALA A 105 -4.97 4.98 -20.88
N SER A 106 -3.74 4.90 -20.37
CA SER A 106 -3.04 3.63 -20.14
C SER A 106 -3.30 3.03 -18.76
N LYS A 107 -4.14 3.71 -17.94
CA LYS A 107 -4.48 3.22 -16.61
C LYS A 107 -5.26 1.91 -16.72
N THR A 108 -4.66 0.87 -16.16
CA THR A 108 -5.19 -0.49 -16.19
C THR A 108 -5.44 -0.94 -14.77
N VAL A 109 -6.70 -1.25 -14.47
CA VAL A 109 -7.08 -1.88 -13.21
C VAL A 109 -6.85 -3.38 -13.35
N LEU A 110 -6.17 -3.98 -12.38
CA LEU A 110 -5.90 -5.41 -12.38
C LEU A 110 -7.24 -6.18 -12.43
N PRO A 111 -7.43 -7.14 -13.35
CA PRO A 111 -8.68 -7.89 -13.45
C PRO A 111 -8.98 -8.67 -12.17
N GLU A 112 -10.25 -8.79 -11.81
CA GLU A 112 -10.66 -9.54 -10.61
C GLU A 112 -10.19 -10.99 -10.63
N SER A 113 -10.07 -11.61 -11.80
CA SER A 113 -9.56 -12.98 -11.97
C SER A 113 -8.11 -13.18 -11.51
N GLN A 114 -7.35 -12.09 -11.37
CA GLN A 114 -5.96 -12.14 -10.89
C GLN A 114 -5.88 -12.08 -9.36
N VAL A 115 -6.97 -11.71 -8.67
CA VAL A 115 -7.01 -11.54 -7.20
C VAL A 115 -7.99 -12.50 -6.54
N LYS A 116 -9.07 -12.86 -7.24
CA LYS A 116 -10.09 -13.82 -6.82
C LYS A 116 -9.77 -15.20 -7.39
N SER A 117 -9.70 -16.20 -6.52
CA SER A 117 -9.65 -17.61 -6.91
C SER A 117 -10.92 -18.33 -6.44
N THR A 118 -11.14 -19.55 -6.92
CA THR A 118 -12.25 -20.40 -6.44
C THR A 118 -12.14 -20.65 -4.93
N ASP A 119 -10.93 -20.66 -4.38
CA ASP A 119 -10.63 -20.91 -2.97
C ASP A 119 -10.59 -19.63 -2.11
N SER A 120 -10.57 -18.44 -2.74
CA SER A 120 -10.58 -17.14 -2.05
C SER A 120 -11.47 -16.14 -2.79
N SER A 121 -12.65 -15.91 -2.24
CA SER A 121 -13.60 -14.90 -2.72
C SER A 121 -13.24 -13.48 -2.30
N PHE A 122 -12.08 -13.27 -1.69
CA PHE A 122 -11.65 -11.96 -1.19
C PHE A 122 -11.49 -10.98 -2.36
N LYS A 123 -12.25 -9.88 -2.31
CA LYS A 123 -12.14 -8.75 -3.23
C LYS A 123 -11.71 -7.50 -2.44
N PRO A 124 -10.54 -6.91 -2.73
CA PRO A 124 -10.14 -5.63 -2.17
C PRO A 124 -11.19 -4.54 -2.47
N SER A 125 -11.39 -3.61 -1.53
CA SER A 125 -12.31 -2.48 -1.74
C SER A 125 -11.86 -1.58 -2.90
N VAL A 126 -10.55 -1.47 -3.11
CA VAL A 126 -9.95 -0.81 -4.26
C VAL A 126 -9.00 -1.79 -4.91
N MET A 127 -9.24 -2.09 -6.19
CA MET A 127 -8.40 -2.99 -6.94
C MET A 127 -7.04 -2.35 -7.24
N PRO A 128 -5.96 -3.15 -7.31
CA PRO A 128 -4.65 -2.66 -7.71
C PRO A 128 -4.71 -2.11 -9.14
N GLU A 129 -3.93 -1.07 -9.42
CA GLU A 129 -3.92 -0.42 -10.73
C GLU A 129 -2.48 -0.14 -11.19
N CYS A 130 -2.27 -0.08 -12.50
CA CYS A 130 -1.00 0.31 -13.10
C CYS A 130 -1.24 1.35 -14.20
N VAL A 131 -0.19 2.06 -14.59
CA VAL A 131 -0.14 2.91 -15.77
C VAL A 131 1.16 2.66 -16.50
N ALA A 132 1.15 2.83 -17.81
CA ALA A 132 2.35 2.78 -18.63
C ALA A 132 2.53 4.10 -19.38
N GLU A 133 3.74 4.63 -19.39
CA GLU A 133 4.14 5.73 -20.25
C GLU A 133 5.46 5.42 -20.92
N LYS A 134 5.79 6.13 -21.99
CA LYS A 134 7.14 6.16 -22.54
C LYS A 134 7.86 7.40 -22.06
N GLN A 135 9.13 7.24 -21.70
CA GLN A 135 10.00 8.37 -21.38
C GLN A 135 11.14 8.42 -22.38
N VAL A 136 11.34 9.60 -22.97
CA VAL A 136 12.52 9.88 -23.80
C VAL A 136 13.71 10.13 -22.88
N MET A 137 14.77 9.36 -23.08
CA MET A 137 16.03 9.42 -22.36
C MET A 137 16.97 10.48 -22.97
N ALA A 138 18.05 10.81 -22.26
CA ALA A 138 19.02 11.83 -22.70
C ALA A 138 19.72 11.49 -24.03
N ASP A 139 19.82 10.20 -24.34
CA ASP A 139 20.39 9.63 -25.56
C ASP A 139 19.36 9.51 -26.71
N ALA A 140 18.17 10.10 -26.55
CA ALA A 140 17.01 9.99 -27.43
C ALA A 140 16.40 8.58 -27.54
N ASN A 141 16.85 7.61 -26.74
CA ASN A 141 16.17 6.32 -26.65
C ASN A 141 14.86 6.46 -25.86
N MET A 142 13.94 5.53 -26.11
CA MET A 142 12.67 5.46 -25.38
C MET A 142 12.67 4.27 -24.44
N ALA A 143 12.23 4.49 -23.21
CA ALA A 143 11.98 3.44 -22.24
C ALA A 143 10.51 3.46 -21.83
N TYR A 144 9.91 2.29 -21.63
CA TYR A 144 8.61 2.18 -21.00
C TYR A 144 8.78 2.30 -19.50
N VAL A 145 8.04 3.22 -18.89
CA VAL A 145 7.95 3.36 -17.44
C VAL A 145 6.56 2.91 -17.02
N ILE A 146 6.54 1.85 -16.22
CA ILE A 146 5.33 1.24 -15.70
C ILE A 146 5.28 1.56 -14.22
N THR A 147 4.22 2.23 -13.79
CA THR A 147 4.00 2.57 -12.39
C THR A 147 2.76 1.86 -11.91
N ALA A 148 2.90 1.08 -10.83
CA ALA A 148 1.83 0.30 -10.22
C ALA A 148 1.52 0.81 -8.82
N ARG A 149 0.25 0.71 -8.44
CA ARG A 149 -0.30 1.09 -7.15
C ARG A 149 -1.05 -0.07 -6.54
N GLY A 150 -0.63 -0.43 -5.34
CA GLY A 150 -1.32 -1.37 -4.49
C GLY A 150 -1.96 -0.66 -3.31
N PHE A 151 -3.16 -1.09 -2.96
CA PHE A 151 -3.96 -0.47 -1.92
C PHE A 151 -4.12 -1.41 -0.74
N SER A 152 -3.98 -0.87 0.46
CA SER A 152 -4.39 -1.57 1.67
C SER A 152 -5.89 -1.88 1.68
N PRO A 153 -6.34 -2.90 2.44
CA PRO A 153 -7.76 -3.26 2.48
C PRO A 153 -8.65 -2.17 3.09
N ASP A 154 -8.08 -1.34 3.96
CA ASP A 154 -8.71 -0.19 4.62
C ASP A 154 -8.55 1.12 3.84
N TYR A 155 -7.96 1.07 2.64
CA TYR A 155 -7.77 2.26 1.81
C TYR A 155 -9.08 2.96 1.47
N LYS A 156 -9.08 4.28 1.66
CA LYS A 156 -10.15 5.18 1.20
C LYS A 156 -9.53 6.40 0.55
N ALA A 157 -10.01 6.72 -0.64
CA ALA A 157 -9.71 7.97 -1.32
C ALA A 157 -10.76 9.04 -0.97
N ASP A 158 -10.33 10.28 -0.89
CA ASP A 158 -11.22 11.43 -0.91
C ASP A 158 -11.86 11.56 -2.30
N VAL A 159 -13.20 11.61 -2.35
CA VAL A 159 -13.96 11.59 -3.61
C VAL A 159 -13.81 12.87 -4.43
N ALA A 160 -13.41 13.99 -3.83
CA ALA A 160 -13.25 15.27 -4.51
C ALA A 160 -11.85 15.48 -5.06
N THR A 161 -10.82 14.93 -4.40
CA THR A 161 -9.41 15.18 -4.72
C THR A 161 -8.66 13.96 -5.23
N GLY A 162 -9.17 12.74 -5.00
CA GLY A 162 -8.47 11.49 -5.28
C GLY A 162 -7.29 11.22 -4.34
N ALA A 163 -7.09 12.06 -3.32
CA ALA A 163 -6.04 11.89 -2.33
C ALA A 163 -6.38 10.76 -1.33
N THR A 164 -5.36 10.15 -0.73
CA THR A 164 -5.53 9.14 0.31
C THR A 164 -6.14 9.78 1.57
N ALA A 165 -7.35 9.39 1.94
CA ALA A 165 -8.02 9.81 3.17
C ALA A 165 -7.75 8.86 4.35
N SER A 166 -7.64 7.56 4.08
CA SER A 166 -7.32 6.54 5.07
C SER A 166 -6.64 5.33 4.43
N GLY A 167 -5.94 4.53 5.25
CA GLY A 167 -5.13 3.39 4.81
C GLY A 167 -3.78 3.80 4.21
N SER A 168 -3.16 2.86 3.50
CA SER A 168 -1.89 3.01 2.79
C SER A 168 -2.01 2.70 1.30
N VAL A 169 -1.13 3.34 0.52
CA VAL A 169 -0.88 3.08 -0.90
C VAL A 169 0.60 2.81 -1.09
N VAL A 170 0.94 1.71 -1.74
CA VAL A 170 2.31 1.37 -2.14
C VAL A 170 2.45 1.64 -3.63
N TRP A 171 3.53 2.31 -3.99
CA TRP A 171 3.88 2.63 -5.36
C TRP A 171 5.12 1.82 -5.76
N LEU A 172 5.04 1.11 -6.87
CA LEU A 172 6.18 0.44 -7.48
C LEU A 172 6.36 0.96 -8.90
N GLN A 173 7.61 1.04 -9.33
CA GLN A 173 7.94 1.49 -10.68
C GLN A 173 8.94 0.54 -11.31
N SER A 174 8.71 0.21 -12.57
CA SER A 174 9.62 -0.56 -13.42
C SER A 174 9.90 0.22 -14.69
N THR A 175 11.15 0.17 -15.14
CA THR A 175 11.56 0.77 -16.41
C THR A 175 12.07 -0.34 -17.31
N VAL A 176 11.43 -0.53 -18.45
CA VAL A 176 11.73 -1.60 -19.39
C VAL A 176 12.06 -1.01 -20.75
N ILE A 177 13.16 -1.46 -21.33
CA ILE A 177 13.53 -1.19 -22.72
C ILE A 177 13.10 -2.40 -23.53
N LEU A 178 12.03 -2.26 -24.32
CA LEU A 178 11.58 -3.30 -25.24
C LEU A 178 12.41 -3.16 -26.52
N ASN A 179 13.15 -4.23 -26.87
CA ASN A 179 14.06 -4.28 -28.01
C ASN A 179 13.40 -4.94 -29.22
#